data_AF-A0A3M1FPC7-F1
#
_entry.id   AF-A0A3M1FPC7-F1
#
_cell.length_a   1.000
_cell.length_b   1.000
_cell.length_c   1.000
_cell.angle_alpha   90.00
_cell.angle_beta   90.00
_cell.angle_gamma   90.00
#
_symmetry.space_group_name_H-M   'P 1'
#
loop_
_entity.id
_entity.type
_entity.pdbx_description
1 polymer ?
#
loop_
_entity_poly.entity_id
_entity_poly.type
_entity_poly.pdbx_seq_one_letter_code
_entity_poly.pdbx_strand_id
1 'polypeptide(L)'
;MVWKRFLFVFLLLCCGAGPVGAGEIGPFLARELAAGPATVQVIVRLTRQPQAQLLEQGASGRQDRARRKALRRQFIEHWRDQYDPDRESVRAMLQAVGGKRLRHLWLINAFAAEVPVGAVARIAARPEVAKVELDRTLVRPPAPIPSATPSLLAVQSDHIGLLRVDDVWAQGYDGTGVTVAIVDSGVDIT
;
A
#
# COMPACT_ATOMS: atom_id res chain seq x y z
N MET A 1 -59.50 46.63 -8.72
CA MET A 1 -59.18 45.28 -8.24
C MET A 1 -57.88 44.81 -8.87
N VAL A 2 -56.90 44.51 -8.02
CA VAL A 2 -55.70 43.66 -8.18
C VAL A 2 -54.70 43.97 -9.32
N TRP A 3 -53.63 44.67 -8.94
CA TRP A 3 -52.35 44.78 -9.65
C TRP A 3 -51.50 43.55 -9.29
N LYS A 4 -51.20 42.66 -10.24
CA LYS A 4 -50.26 41.53 -10.03
C LYS A 4 -48.86 41.92 -10.48
N ARG A 5 -47.94 42.03 -9.52
CA ARG A 5 -46.49 42.16 -9.70
C ARG A 5 -45.93 40.81 -10.18
N PHE A 6 -45.23 40.79 -11.31
CA PHE A 6 -44.38 39.66 -11.70
C PHE A 6 -42.97 39.89 -11.16
N LEU A 7 -42.55 39.05 -10.22
CA LEU A 7 -41.19 39.01 -9.69
C LEU A 7 -40.41 37.98 -10.53
N PHE A 8 -39.47 38.43 -11.36
CA PHE A 8 -38.52 37.55 -12.04
C PHE A 8 -37.40 37.20 -11.06
N VAL A 9 -37.38 35.95 -10.57
CA VAL A 9 -36.28 35.41 -9.78
C VAL A 9 -35.25 34.83 -10.75
N PHE A 10 -34.10 35.49 -10.85
CA PHE A 10 -32.93 34.98 -11.58
C PHE A 10 -32.24 33.95 -10.68
N LEU A 11 -32.48 32.66 -10.93
CA LEU A 11 -31.79 31.58 -10.23
C LEU A 11 -30.38 31.43 -10.83
N LEU A 12 -29.41 32.09 -10.21
CA LEU A 12 -27.99 31.91 -10.50
C LEU A 12 -27.59 30.49 -10.07
N LEU A 13 -27.49 29.59 -11.04
CA LEU A 13 -26.95 28.25 -10.85
C LEU A 13 -25.42 28.37 -10.65
N CYS A 14 -25.01 28.66 -9.42
CA CYS A 14 -23.61 28.51 -9.03
C CYS A 14 -23.27 27.02 -9.02
N CYS A 15 -22.74 26.51 -10.14
CA CYS A 15 -21.96 25.27 -10.14
C CYS A 15 -20.77 25.47 -9.19
N GLY A 16 -20.94 25.07 -7.94
CA GLY A 16 -19.85 24.98 -6.99
C GLY A 16 -18.87 23.92 -7.47
N ALA A 17 -17.75 24.36 -8.05
CA ALA A 17 -16.56 23.55 -8.07
C ALA A 17 -16.16 23.35 -6.60
N GLY A 18 -16.51 22.20 -6.03
CA GLY A 18 -15.98 21.80 -4.73
C GLY A 18 -14.45 21.85 -4.78
N PRO A 19 -13.77 22.09 -3.64
CA PRO A 19 -12.32 22.10 -3.62
C PRO A 19 -11.84 20.73 -4.13
N VAL A 20 -11.26 20.73 -5.32
CA VAL A 20 -10.50 19.60 -5.83
C VAL A 20 -9.30 19.51 -4.91
N GLY A 21 -9.39 18.63 -3.91
CA GLY A 21 -8.34 18.45 -2.92
C GLY A 21 -7.07 18.00 -3.62
N ALA A 22 -6.02 18.81 -3.58
CA ALA A 22 -4.69 18.36 -3.96
C ALA A 22 -4.31 17.19 -3.03
N GLY A 23 -3.74 16.14 -3.61
CA GLY A 23 -3.19 15.01 -2.88
C GLY A 23 -2.12 15.47 -1.87
N GLU A 24 -2.04 14.76 -0.76
CA GLU A 24 -1.11 15.06 0.32
C GLU A 24 0.33 14.67 -0.08
N ILE A 25 1.30 15.55 0.20
CA ILE A 25 2.73 15.22 0.09
C ILE A 25 3.21 14.70 1.45
N GLY A 26 3.68 13.45 1.49
CA GLY A 26 4.11 12.82 2.73
C GLY A 26 5.32 13.49 3.38
N PRO A 27 5.47 13.42 4.73
CA PRO A 27 6.49 14.19 5.47
C PRO A 27 7.94 13.74 5.20
N PHE A 28 8.17 12.48 4.83
CA PHE A 28 9.49 12.01 4.40
C PHE A 28 9.85 12.56 3.02
N LEU A 29 8.86 12.61 2.11
CA LEU A 29 9.06 13.19 0.79
C LEU A 29 9.33 14.69 0.88
N ALA A 30 8.54 15.43 1.67
CA ALA A 30 8.76 16.86 1.87
C ALA A 30 10.19 17.19 2.34
N ARG A 31 10.77 16.37 3.22
CA ARG A 31 12.18 16.50 3.64
C ARG A 31 13.17 16.19 2.52
N GLU A 32 12.92 15.14 1.75
CA GLU A 32 13.76 14.80 0.59
C GLU A 32 13.76 15.91 -0.47
N LEU A 33 12.59 16.53 -0.73
CA LEU A 33 12.48 17.66 -1.66
C LEU A 33 13.27 18.87 -1.16
N ALA A 34 13.31 19.11 0.15
CA ALA A 34 14.10 20.19 0.75
C ALA A 34 15.62 19.98 0.59
N ALA A 35 16.08 18.73 0.46
CA ALA A 35 17.47 18.42 0.14
C ALA A 35 17.83 18.68 -1.35
N GLY A 36 16.82 18.87 -2.22
CA GLY A 36 16.99 19.30 -3.61
C GLY A 36 17.64 18.31 -4.58
N PRO A 37 17.34 17.00 -4.57
CA PRO A 37 17.85 16.10 -5.59
C PRO A 37 17.25 16.41 -6.98
N ALA A 38 17.87 15.92 -8.05
CA ALA A 38 17.32 16.09 -9.41
C ALA A 38 16.02 15.29 -9.60
N THR A 39 15.99 14.06 -9.08
CA THR A 39 14.86 13.13 -9.13
C THR A 39 14.60 12.52 -7.77
N VAL A 40 13.38 12.00 -7.58
CA VAL A 40 12.97 11.33 -6.34
C VAL A 40 12.10 10.11 -6.66
N GLN A 41 12.27 9.04 -5.90
CA GLN A 41 11.44 7.84 -6.00
C GLN A 41 10.19 8.01 -5.13
N VAL A 42 9.02 7.86 -5.73
CA VAL A 42 7.74 8.14 -5.08
C VAL A 42 6.76 6.99 -5.27
N ILE A 43 5.87 6.84 -4.30
CA ILE A 43 4.63 6.08 -4.41
C ILE A 43 3.50 7.10 -4.55
N VAL A 44 2.84 7.10 -5.71
CA VAL A 44 1.69 7.95 -6.03
C VAL A 44 0.42 7.13 -5.84
N ARG A 45 -0.29 7.37 -4.73
CA ARG A 45 -1.53 6.65 -4.38
C ARG A 45 -2.74 7.35 -4.98
N LEU A 46 -3.60 6.59 -5.65
CA LEU A 46 -4.81 7.13 -6.27
C LEU A 46 -5.96 7.21 -5.25
N THR A 47 -6.91 8.10 -5.51
CA THR A 47 -8.08 8.34 -4.64
C THR A 47 -9.00 7.14 -4.53
N ARG A 48 -9.26 6.42 -5.63
CA ARG A 48 -10.06 5.20 -5.60
C ARG A 48 -9.20 4.04 -5.09
N GLN A 49 -9.54 3.49 -3.94
CA GLN A 49 -8.79 2.37 -3.35
C GLN A 49 -9.61 1.09 -3.47
N PRO A 50 -8.98 -0.05 -3.83
CA PRO A 50 -9.67 -1.31 -3.91
C PRO A 50 -10.12 -1.73 -2.51
N GLN A 51 -11.39 -2.09 -2.37
CA GLN A 51 -11.94 -2.57 -1.11
C GLN A 51 -11.80 -4.08 -1.05
N ALA A 52 -11.08 -4.57 -0.04
CA ALA A 52 -10.97 -6.01 0.20
C ALA A 52 -12.28 -6.55 0.74
N GLN A 53 -13.08 -7.15 -0.14
CA GLN A 53 -14.01 -8.18 0.26
C GLN A 53 -13.19 -9.47 0.44
N LEU A 54 -12.92 -9.82 1.69
CA LEU A 54 -12.44 -11.16 1.99
C LEU A 54 -13.51 -12.13 1.49
N LEU A 55 -13.17 -12.94 0.49
CA LEU A 55 -14.00 -14.06 0.09
C LEU A 55 -14.14 -14.95 1.33
N GLU A 56 -15.32 -15.03 1.92
CA GLU A 56 -15.55 -15.90 3.07
C GLU A 56 -15.20 -17.34 2.68
N GLN A 57 -14.20 -17.91 3.34
CA GLN A 57 -13.79 -19.29 3.10
C GLN A 57 -14.43 -20.18 4.17
N GLY A 58 -15.27 -21.12 3.74
CA GLY A 58 -15.61 -22.28 4.56
C GLY A 58 -14.39 -23.18 4.79
N ALA A 59 -14.29 -23.80 5.97
CA ALA A 59 -13.16 -24.62 6.41
C ALA A 59 -12.74 -25.71 5.39
N SER A 60 -13.69 -26.25 4.62
CA SER A 60 -13.45 -27.29 3.61
C SER A 60 -12.57 -26.84 2.43
N GLY A 61 -12.48 -25.54 2.15
CA GLY A 61 -11.59 -25.00 1.12
C GLY A 61 -10.09 -25.05 1.50
N ARG A 62 -9.77 -25.20 2.80
CA ARG A 62 -8.39 -25.18 3.29
C ARG A 62 -7.62 -26.47 3.06
N GLN A 63 -8.30 -27.61 2.94
CA GLN A 63 -7.64 -28.93 2.86
C GLN A 63 -7.26 -29.31 1.42
N ASP A 64 -7.98 -28.83 0.41
CA ASP A 64 -7.68 -29.11 -1.00
C ASP A 64 -6.70 -28.08 -1.60
N ARG A 65 -5.46 -28.52 -1.83
CA ARG A 65 -4.40 -27.70 -2.43
C ARG A 65 -4.76 -27.17 -3.81
N ALA A 66 -5.41 -27.96 -4.65
CA ALA A 66 -5.78 -27.56 -6.02
C ALA A 66 -6.87 -26.49 -5.97
N ARG A 67 -7.88 -26.66 -5.12
CA ARG A 67 -8.93 -25.67 -4.89
C ARG A 67 -8.38 -24.37 -4.33
N ARG A 68 -7.51 -24.41 -3.31
CA ARG A 68 -6.83 -23.19 -2.80
C ARG A 68 -6.06 -22.45 -3.88
N LYS A 69 -5.32 -23.19 -4.73
CA LYS A 69 -4.56 -22.61 -5.84
C LYS A 69 -5.47 -21.94 -6.86
N ALA A 70 -6.60 -22.56 -7.20
CA ALA A 70 -7.60 -21.98 -8.10
C ALA A 70 -8.23 -20.71 -7.52
N LEU A 71 -8.66 -20.74 -6.25
CA LEU A 71 -9.23 -19.59 -5.55
C LEU A 71 -8.24 -18.43 -5.44
N ARG A 72 -6.97 -18.72 -5.07
CA ARG A 72 -5.92 -17.70 -5.04
C ARG A 72 -5.72 -17.06 -6.40
N ARG A 73 -5.73 -17.86 -7.48
CA ARG A 73 -5.60 -17.34 -8.84
C ARG A 73 -6.78 -16.44 -9.20
N GLN A 74 -8.00 -16.90 -8.98
CA GLN A 74 -9.22 -16.11 -9.21
C GLN A 74 -9.19 -14.80 -8.41
N PHE A 75 -8.78 -14.84 -7.15
CA PHE A 75 -8.62 -13.66 -6.31
C PHE A 75 -7.61 -12.69 -6.93
N ILE A 76 -6.41 -13.17 -7.30
CA ILE A 76 -5.36 -12.33 -7.91
C ILE A 76 -5.83 -11.73 -9.23
N GLU A 77 -6.45 -12.51 -10.11
CA GLU A 77 -6.97 -12.05 -11.41
C GLU A 77 -8.04 -10.98 -11.19
N HIS A 78 -9.06 -11.28 -10.38
CA HIS A 78 -10.12 -10.33 -10.05
C HIS A 78 -9.58 -9.03 -9.45
N TRP A 79 -8.64 -9.11 -8.51
CA TRP A 79 -8.06 -7.94 -7.87
C TRP A 79 -7.15 -7.12 -8.79
N ARG A 80 -6.32 -7.80 -9.59
CA ARG A 80 -5.40 -7.13 -10.52
C ARG A 80 -6.14 -6.45 -11.66
N ASP A 81 -7.22 -7.06 -12.11
CA ASP A 81 -8.03 -6.59 -13.23
C ASP A 81 -9.14 -5.62 -12.79
N GLN A 82 -9.23 -5.30 -11.49
CA GLN A 82 -10.12 -4.22 -11.05
C GLN A 82 -9.80 -2.95 -11.84
N TYR A 83 -10.78 -2.56 -12.64
CA TYR A 83 -10.66 -1.44 -13.53
C TYR A 83 -10.73 -0.14 -12.72
N ASP A 84 -9.73 0.68 -12.93
CA ASP A 84 -9.65 2.03 -12.40
C ASP A 84 -9.63 2.99 -13.61
N PRO A 85 -10.70 3.78 -13.87
CA PRO A 85 -10.74 4.70 -15.00
C PRO A 85 -9.63 5.76 -15.02
N ASP A 86 -9.05 6.09 -13.87
CA ASP A 86 -8.01 7.10 -13.72
C ASP A 86 -6.60 6.53 -13.94
N ARG A 87 -6.43 5.20 -13.88
CA ARG A 87 -5.13 4.53 -13.93
C ARG A 87 -4.31 4.91 -15.15
N GLU A 88 -4.91 4.87 -16.34
CA GLU A 88 -4.18 5.18 -17.58
C GLU A 88 -3.95 6.69 -17.74
N SER A 89 -4.86 7.53 -17.25
CA SER A 89 -4.68 8.99 -17.19
C SER A 89 -3.49 9.36 -16.29
N VAL A 90 -3.42 8.78 -15.08
CA VAL A 90 -2.32 9.01 -14.14
C VAL A 90 -1.01 8.44 -14.68
N ARG A 91 -1.02 7.24 -15.29
CA ARG A 91 0.16 6.67 -15.96
C ARG A 91 0.70 7.61 -17.04
N ALA A 92 -0.16 8.06 -17.95
CA ALA A 92 0.23 8.95 -19.05
C ALA A 92 0.77 10.29 -18.50
N MET A 93 0.14 10.84 -17.47
CA MET A 93 0.62 12.03 -16.78
C MET A 93 2.02 11.82 -16.19
N LEU A 94 2.24 10.71 -15.47
CA LEU A 94 3.55 10.39 -14.90
C LEU A 94 4.62 10.27 -15.98
N GLN A 95 4.31 9.68 -17.14
CA GLN A 95 5.22 9.63 -18.29
C GLN A 95 5.49 11.04 -18.87
N ALA A 96 4.44 11.85 -19.05
CA ALA A 96 4.55 13.20 -19.61
C ALA A 96 5.38 14.15 -18.74
N VAL A 97 5.39 13.98 -17.42
CA VAL A 97 6.25 14.75 -16.51
C VAL A 97 7.68 14.22 -16.43
N GLY A 98 8.06 13.25 -17.27
CA GLY A 98 9.40 12.65 -17.31
C GLY A 98 9.61 11.50 -16.32
N GLY A 99 8.53 10.91 -15.82
CA GLY A 99 8.59 9.79 -14.88
C GLY A 99 9.21 8.53 -15.51
N LYS A 100 10.04 7.84 -14.73
CA LYS A 100 10.77 6.62 -15.11
C LYS A 100 10.50 5.50 -14.11
N ARG A 101 10.82 4.26 -14.48
CA ARG A 101 10.62 3.06 -13.64
C ARG A 101 9.19 2.92 -13.09
N LEU A 102 8.19 3.31 -13.88
CA LEU A 102 6.78 3.23 -13.48
C LEU A 102 6.36 1.78 -13.25
N ARG A 103 5.97 1.46 -12.02
CA ARG A 103 5.42 0.17 -11.62
C ARG A 103 4.07 0.37 -10.95
N HIS A 104 3.05 -0.29 -11.48
CA HIS A 104 1.71 -0.29 -10.88
C HIS A 104 1.67 -1.24 -9.68
N LEU A 105 1.34 -0.71 -8.51
CA LEU A 105 1.13 -1.41 -7.25
C LEU A 105 -0.37 -1.68 -7.06
N TRP A 106 -0.87 -2.67 -7.80
CA TRP A 106 -2.31 -2.95 -7.92
C TRP A 106 -3.02 -3.24 -6.58
N LEU A 107 -2.33 -3.79 -5.56
CA LEU A 107 -2.94 -4.02 -4.24
C LEU A 107 -3.36 -2.74 -3.51
N ILE A 108 -2.72 -1.61 -3.82
CA ILE A 108 -2.96 -0.33 -3.13
C ILE A 108 -3.32 0.78 -4.12
N ASN A 109 -3.69 0.38 -5.34
CA ASN A 109 -3.93 1.26 -6.50
C ASN A 109 -3.00 2.49 -6.50
N ALA A 110 -1.72 2.22 -6.68
CA ALA A 110 -0.69 3.24 -6.67
C ALA A 110 0.35 3.00 -7.77
N PHE A 111 1.15 4.01 -8.08
CA PHE A 111 2.33 3.89 -8.93
C PHE A 111 3.59 4.15 -8.13
N ALA A 112 4.53 3.21 -8.15
CA ALA A 112 5.92 3.51 -7.83
C ALA A 112 6.59 4.09 -9.08
N ALA A 113 7.28 5.22 -8.96
CA ALA A 113 7.96 5.87 -10.07
C ALA A 113 9.13 6.72 -9.57
N GLU A 114 10.13 6.91 -10.41
CA GLU A 114 11.07 8.02 -10.27
C GLU A 114 10.55 9.22 -11.04
N VAL A 115 10.50 10.39 -10.41
CA VAL A 115 10.02 11.63 -11.05
C VAL A 115 10.99 12.79 -10.79
N PRO A 116 11.06 13.80 -11.68
CA PRO A 116 11.75 15.04 -11.39
C PRO A 116 11.17 15.73 -10.15
N VAL A 117 12.01 16.29 -9.27
CA VAL A 117 11.55 16.95 -8.03
C VAL A 117 10.55 18.07 -8.31
N GLY A 118 10.78 18.87 -9.36
CA GLY A 118 9.86 19.93 -9.78
C GLY A 118 8.49 19.45 -10.28
N ALA A 119 8.31 18.15 -10.54
CA ALA A 119 7.04 17.58 -10.95
C ALA A 119 6.14 17.17 -9.77
N VAL A 120 6.68 17.03 -8.55
CA VAL A 120 5.96 16.43 -7.40
C VAL A 120 4.71 17.23 -7.04
N ALA A 121 4.80 18.57 -6.97
CA ALA A 121 3.65 19.41 -6.67
C ALA A 121 2.55 19.30 -7.75
N ARG A 122 2.93 19.18 -9.03
CA ARG A 122 1.99 19.01 -10.14
C ARG A 122 1.33 17.63 -10.13
N ILE A 123 2.05 16.59 -9.71
CA ILE A 123 1.49 15.24 -9.51
C ILE A 123 0.48 15.29 -8.36
N ALA A 124 0.85 15.89 -7.22
CA ALA A 124 -0.02 16.02 -6.06
C ALA A 124 -1.28 16.84 -6.36
N ALA A 125 -1.20 17.87 -7.21
CA ALA A 125 -2.35 18.69 -7.57
C ALA A 125 -3.43 17.97 -8.41
N ARG A 126 -3.22 16.71 -8.80
CA ARG A 126 -4.17 15.95 -9.62
C ARG A 126 -5.36 15.45 -8.80
N PRO A 127 -6.61 15.61 -9.26
CA PRO A 127 -7.80 15.11 -8.55
C PRO A 127 -7.77 13.60 -8.30
N GLU A 128 -7.11 12.86 -9.20
CA GLU A 128 -7.04 11.40 -9.14
C GLU A 128 -5.98 10.92 -8.12
N VAL A 129 -5.12 11.83 -7.61
CA VAL A 129 -4.03 11.51 -6.70
C VAL A 129 -4.43 11.87 -5.27
N ALA A 130 -4.50 10.85 -4.40
CA ALA A 130 -4.74 11.05 -2.97
C ALA A 130 -3.48 11.46 -2.22
N LYS A 131 -2.34 10.86 -2.56
CA LYS A 131 -1.10 11.04 -1.81
C LYS A 131 0.13 10.77 -2.66
N VAL A 132 1.20 11.53 -2.44
CA VAL A 132 2.53 11.27 -2.97
C VAL A 132 3.49 11.04 -1.80
N GLU A 133 4.03 9.83 -1.71
CA GLU A 133 4.90 9.40 -0.62
C GLU A 133 6.29 9.06 -1.16
N LEU A 134 7.32 9.15 -0.31
CA LEU A 134 8.68 8.73 -0.67
C LEU A 134 8.71 7.19 -0.75
N ASP A 135 9.22 6.63 -1.86
CA ASP A 135 9.50 5.20 -1.97
C ASP A 135 10.82 4.89 -1.24
N ARG A 136 10.69 4.62 0.06
CA ARG A 136 11.83 4.53 0.97
C ARG A 136 12.47 3.15 0.93
N THR A 137 13.79 3.14 0.80
CA THR A 137 14.60 1.96 1.12
C THR A 137 14.71 1.81 2.63
N LEU A 138 14.29 0.66 3.16
CA LEU A 138 14.55 0.27 4.54
C LEU A 138 15.85 -0.53 4.60
N VAL A 139 16.75 -0.16 5.51
CA VAL A 139 18.05 -0.82 5.69
C VAL A 139 17.98 -1.68 6.94
N ARG A 140 18.44 -2.94 6.84
CA ARG A 140 18.56 -3.83 7.99
C ARG A 140 19.62 -3.27 8.96
N PRO A 141 19.34 -3.20 10.27
CA PRO A 141 20.37 -2.89 11.26
C PRO A 141 21.57 -3.84 11.13
N PRO A 142 22.80 -3.40 11.45
CA PRO A 142 23.95 -4.29 11.48
C PRO A 142 23.70 -5.42 12.50
N ALA A 143 24.24 -6.60 12.21
CA ALA A 143 24.13 -7.73 13.12
C ALA A 143 24.76 -7.36 14.48
N PRO A 144 24.15 -7.75 15.60
CA PRO A 144 24.75 -7.54 16.91
C PRO A 144 26.11 -8.23 16.96
N ILE A 145 27.13 -7.51 17.43
CA ILE A 145 28.47 -8.06 17.66
C ILE A 145 28.31 -9.05 18.83
N PRO A 146 28.74 -10.33 18.68
CA PRO A 146 28.71 -11.27 19.79
C PRO A 146 29.47 -10.69 20.97
N SER A 147 28.83 -10.55 22.12
CA SER A 147 29.52 -10.12 23.34
C SER A 147 30.42 -11.26 23.80
N ALA A 148 31.71 -10.98 24.01
CA ALA A 148 32.69 -11.95 24.49
C ALA A 148 32.43 -12.40 25.95
N THR A 149 31.51 -11.72 26.65
CA THR A 149 31.09 -12.08 28.00
C THR A 149 29.77 -12.83 27.93
N PRO A 150 29.71 -14.12 28.33
CA PRO A 150 28.44 -14.81 28.45
C PRO A 150 27.61 -14.07 29.49
N SER A 151 26.48 -13.49 29.06
CA SER A 151 25.52 -12.94 30.00
C SER A 151 24.81 -14.10 30.71
N LEU A 152 24.34 -13.89 31.93
CA LEU A 152 23.48 -14.86 32.64
C LEU A 152 22.24 -15.28 31.80
N LEU A 153 21.80 -14.43 30.87
CA LEU A 153 20.72 -14.70 29.90
C LEU A 153 21.14 -15.65 28.77
N ALA A 154 22.44 -15.72 28.43
CA ALA A 154 22.97 -16.64 27.43
C ALA A 154 23.03 -18.09 27.93
N VAL A 155 23.01 -18.29 29.26
CA VAL A 155 23.04 -19.61 29.91
C VAL A 155 21.63 -20.22 30.03
N GLN A 156 20.55 -19.45 29.77
CA GLN A 156 19.21 -19.86 30.20
C GLN A 156 18.04 -19.69 29.20
N SER A 157 18.26 -19.31 27.95
CA SER A 157 17.13 -18.93 27.08
C SER A 157 16.61 -20.06 26.19
N ASP A 158 16.06 -21.11 26.78
CA ASP A 158 15.01 -21.87 26.10
C ASP A 158 13.72 -21.02 26.09
N HIS A 159 13.66 -20.08 25.15
CA HIS A 159 12.46 -19.26 24.96
C HIS A 159 11.25 -20.10 24.53
N ILE A 160 11.46 -21.28 23.94
CA ILE A 160 10.39 -22.19 23.51
C ILE A 160 9.75 -22.84 24.75
N GLY A 161 10.57 -23.33 25.67
CA GLY A 161 10.13 -23.84 26.98
C GLY A 161 9.47 -22.76 27.85
N LEU A 162 10.03 -21.55 27.89
CA LEU A 162 9.41 -20.41 28.62
C LEU A 162 8.01 -20.05 28.09
N LEU A 163 7.80 -20.19 26.78
CA LEU A 163 6.51 -19.96 26.14
C LEU A 163 5.58 -21.19 26.20
N ARG A 164 6.02 -22.29 26.83
CA ARG A 164 5.28 -23.56 26.95
C ARG A 164 4.78 -24.08 25.60
N VAL A 165 5.58 -23.90 24.54
CA VAL A 165 5.20 -24.29 23.17
C VAL A 165 4.88 -25.78 23.08
N ASP A 166 5.63 -26.62 23.80
CA ASP A 166 5.41 -28.07 23.84
C ASP A 166 4.02 -28.45 24.36
N ASP A 167 3.48 -27.72 25.34
CA ASP A 167 2.14 -27.98 25.89
C ASP A 167 1.04 -27.71 24.85
N VAL A 168 1.26 -26.71 23.98
CA VAL A 168 0.32 -26.33 22.91
C VAL A 168 0.40 -27.33 21.75
N TRP A 169 1.61 -27.81 21.42
CA TRP A 169 1.80 -28.89 20.46
C TRP A 169 1.22 -30.22 20.95
N ALA A 170 1.37 -30.56 22.24
CA ALA A 170 0.77 -31.76 22.84
C ALA A 170 -0.78 -31.75 22.77
N GLN A 171 -1.39 -30.56 22.71
CA GLN A 171 -2.82 -30.38 22.49
C GLN A 171 -3.23 -30.44 21.00
N GLY A 172 -2.28 -30.63 20.08
CA GLY A 172 -2.50 -30.75 18.63
C GLY A 172 -2.45 -29.43 17.86
N TYR A 173 -2.02 -28.33 18.49
CA TYR A 173 -1.88 -27.02 17.84
C TYR A 173 -0.46 -26.79 17.30
N ASP A 174 -0.07 -27.59 16.33
CA ASP A 174 1.29 -27.59 15.72
C ASP A 174 1.46 -26.64 14.52
N GLY A 175 0.38 -25.94 14.13
CA GLY A 175 0.37 -25.07 12.95
C GLY A 175 0.10 -25.82 11.64
N THR A 176 -0.26 -27.11 11.68
CA THR A 176 -0.69 -27.86 10.50
C THR A 176 -1.83 -27.13 9.77
N GLY A 177 -1.63 -26.90 8.47
CA GLY A 177 -2.60 -26.18 7.63
C GLY A 177 -2.56 -24.65 7.76
N VAL A 178 -1.68 -24.09 8.60
CA VAL A 178 -1.42 -22.65 8.70
C VAL A 178 -0.22 -22.28 7.83
N THR A 179 -0.24 -21.09 7.22
CA THR A 179 0.88 -20.55 6.45
C THR A 179 1.32 -19.23 7.05
N VAL A 180 2.59 -19.12 7.41
CA VAL A 180 3.21 -17.89 7.92
C VAL A 180 4.03 -17.27 6.79
N ALA A 181 3.71 -16.02 6.42
CA ALA A 181 4.49 -15.26 5.44
C ALA A 181 5.55 -14.44 6.17
N ILE A 182 6.82 -14.70 5.88
CA ILE A 182 7.97 -13.98 6.45
C ILE A 182 8.51 -13.02 5.38
N VAL A 183 8.58 -11.73 5.71
CA VAL A 183 9.17 -10.69 4.87
C VAL A 183 10.51 -10.28 5.48
N ASP A 184 11.58 -10.94 5.06
CA ASP A 184 12.94 -10.70 5.54
C ASP A 184 13.93 -10.81 4.34
N SER A 185 15.22 -10.80 4.63
CA SER A 185 16.34 -10.99 3.73
C SER A 185 16.43 -12.39 3.07
N GLY A 186 15.58 -13.33 3.49
CA GLY A 186 15.52 -14.69 2.95
C GLY A 186 15.67 -15.75 4.05
N VAL A 187 15.71 -17.01 3.65
CA VAL A 187 15.94 -18.16 4.53
C VAL A 187 16.88 -19.13 3.83
N ASP A 188 17.78 -19.75 4.58
CA ASP A 188 18.58 -20.86 4.07
C ASP A 188 17.70 -22.11 4.01
N ILE A 189 17.64 -22.73 2.83
CA ILE A 189 16.81 -23.91 2.55
C ILE A 189 17.65 -25.16 2.24
N THR A 190 18.97 -25.08 2.44
CA THR A 190 19.92 -26.15 2.14
C THR A 190 20.28 -26.98 3.36
#